data_AF-A0A2E1VPX7-F1
#
_entry.id   AF-A0A2E1VPX7-F1
#
_cell.length_a   1.000
_cell.length_b   1.000
_cell.length_c   1.000
_cell.angle_alpha   90.00
_cell.angle_beta   90.00
_cell.angle_gamma   90.00
#
_symmetry.space_group_name_H-M   'P 1'
#
loop_
_entity.id
_entity.type
_entity.pdbx_description
1 polymer ?
#
loop_
_entity_poly.entity_id
_entity_poly.type
_entity_poly.pdbx_seq_one_letter_code
_entity_poly.pdbx_strand_id
1 'polypeptide(L)'
;MNQARTSTGVRLAAAIGLPALLVIVACVQTMPDSLHEWWSGHGPVISHANFPAKCSLCHTTQSWQDLREDFHFDHEAETGVTLAGAHAEAQCLRCHNDRGPVAQFSQRGCVGCHEDVHQGRLGAECLHCHDEQSWRAQGQIAEHASTRFPLFAAHAAVQCEACHTGIGSGII
;
A
#
# COMPACT_ATOMS: atom_id res chain seq x y z
N MET A 1 -16.40 -34.48 68.63
CA MET A 1 -16.16 -35.94 68.63
C MET A 1 -17.50 -36.66 68.61
N ASN A 2 -17.92 -37.16 67.45
CA ASN A 2 -18.69 -38.41 67.30
C ASN A 2 -18.99 -38.58 65.81
N GLN A 3 -18.13 -39.35 65.15
CA GLN A 3 -18.43 -39.97 63.88
C GLN A 3 -18.93 -41.38 64.17
N ALA A 4 -20.04 -41.78 63.55
CA ALA A 4 -20.19 -43.06 62.83
C ALA A 4 -21.67 -43.36 62.60
N ARG A 5 -22.01 -43.61 61.33
CA ARG A 5 -22.91 -44.64 60.78
C ARG A 5 -23.49 -44.15 59.46
N THR A 6 -23.61 -44.91 58.38
CA THR A 6 -23.17 -46.25 57.98
C THR A 6 -23.45 -46.32 56.47
N SER A 7 -22.69 -47.13 55.76
CA SER A 7 -22.87 -47.44 54.34
C SER A 7 -24.07 -48.36 54.08
N THR A 8 -24.71 -48.16 52.93
CA THR A 8 -25.51 -49.08 52.07
C THR A 8 -26.15 -48.15 51.03
N GLY A 9 -26.13 -48.32 49.71
CA GLY A 9 -25.77 -49.40 48.81
C GLY A 9 -26.70 -49.26 47.59
N VAL A 10 -26.13 -49.03 46.39
CA VAL A 10 -26.70 -49.32 45.04
C VAL A 10 -27.89 -48.42 44.62
N ARG A 11 -27.88 -47.69 43.51
CA ARG A 11 -27.99 -48.17 42.12
C ARG A 11 -27.58 -47.09 41.11
N LEU A 12 -26.80 -47.49 40.10
CA LEU A 12 -26.58 -46.75 38.87
C LEU A 12 -27.91 -46.52 38.14
N ALA A 13 -28.14 -45.28 37.72
CA ALA A 13 -28.99 -44.98 36.57
C ALA A 13 -28.32 -43.83 35.80
N ALA A 14 -27.85 -44.15 34.59
CA ALA A 14 -27.33 -43.18 33.65
C ALA A 14 -28.47 -42.33 33.09
N ALA A 15 -28.29 -41.02 33.05
CA ALA A 15 -29.10 -40.10 32.23
C ALA A 15 -28.14 -39.22 31.43
N ILE A 16 -28.15 -39.43 30.13
CA ILE A 16 -27.36 -38.73 29.11
C ILE A 16 -28.22 -37.56 28.58
N GLY A 17 -27.63 -36.37 28.44
CA GLY A 17 -28.20 -35.19 27.75
C GLY A 17 -28.02 -33.92 28.59
N LEU A 18 -27.42 -32.81 28.14
CA LEU A 18 -27.11 -32.24 26.82
C LEU A 18 -25.72 -31.55 26.88
N PRO A 19 -24.93 -31.55 25.79
CA PRO A 19 -24.14 -30.36 25.48
C PRO A 19 -24.30 -30.01 24.00
N ALA A 20 -25.26 -29.14 23.67
CA ALA A 20 -25.51 -28.78 22.27
C ALA A 20 -25.73 -27.27 22.04
N LEU A 21 -25.13 -26.39 22.87
CA LEU A 21 -25.29 -24.93 22.67
C LEU A 21 -24.00 -24.11 22.78
N LEU A 22 -22.81 -24.72 22.70
CA LEU A 22 -21.53 -24.00 22.86
C LEU A 22 -20.54 -24.16 21.70
N VAL A 23 -20.98 -24.64 20.54
CA VAL A 23 -20.06 -24.87 19.38
C VAL A 23 -20.28 -23.88 18.22
N ILE A 24 -21.36 -23.11 18.19
CA ILE A 24 -21.66 -22.27 17.01
C ILE A 24 -20.92 -20.91 17.02
N VAL A 25 -20.44 -20.42 18.17
CA VAL A 25 -19.79 -19.09 18.26
C VAL A 25 -18.33 -19.10 17.80
N ALA A 26 -17.68 -20.26 17.70
CA ALA A 26 -16.26 -20.34 17.37
C ALA A 26 -15.94 -20.29 15.85
N CYS A 27 -16.92 -20.42 14.96
CA CYS A 27 -16.67 -20.46 13.51
C CYS A 27 -16.61 -19.08 12.83
N VAL A 28 -17.01 -17.99 13.48
CA VAL A 28 -17.04 -16.65 12.86
C VAL A 28 -15.77 -15.83 13.16
N GLN A 29 -14.90 -16.29 14.06
CA GLN A 29 -13.75 -15.50 14.55
C GLN A 29 -12.38 -15.90 13.96
N THR A 30 -12.33 -16.78 12.95
CA THR A 30 -11.07 -17.23 12.34
C THR A 30 -10.96 -16.93 10.84
N MET A 31 -11.69 -15.94 10.33
CA MET A 31 -11.35 -15.37 9.02
C MET A 31 -10.20 -14.39 9.27
N PRO A 32 -8.95 -14.70 8.90
CA PRO A 32 -7.91 -13.69 8.94
C PRO A 32 -8.34 -12.55 8.01
N ASP A 33 -8.13 -11.30 8.45
CA ASP A 33 -8.22 -10.11 7.62
C ASP A 33 -7.22 -10.26 6.45
N SER A 34 -7.65 -10.94 5.39
CA SER A 34 -6.88 -11.28 4.20
C SER A 34 -6.78 -10.09 3.24
N LEU A 35 -6.49 -8.91 3.78
CA LEU A 35 -6.24 -7.75 2.92
C LEU A 35 -4.85 -7.81 2.30
N HIS A 36 -3.89 -8.55 2.84
CA HIS A 36 -2.61 -8.81 2.19
C HIS A 36 -2.02 -10.16 2.64
N GLU A 37 -2.53 -11.28 2.10
CA GLU A 37 -1.84 -12.56 2.28
C GLU A 37 -0.52 -12.54 1.51
N TRP A 38 0.59 -12.70 2.24
CA TRP A 38 1.92 -12.81 1.65
C TRP A 38 2.20 -14.25 1.28
N TRP A 39 2.42 -14.52 -0.02
CA TRP A 39 2.80 -15.86 -0.49
C TRP A 39 4.31 -15.96 -0.68
N SER A 40 4.90 -16.97 -0.03
CA SER A 40 6.31 -17.33 -0.18
C SER A 40 6.60 -17.76 -1.62
N GLY A 41 7.01 -16.81 -2.46
CA GLY A 41 7.36 -17.02 -3.88
C GLY A 41 6.85 -15.90 -4.80
N HIS A 42 5.77 -15.22 -4.43
CA HIS A 42 5.08 -14.26 -5.32
C HIS A 42 4.78 -12.89 -4.66
N GLY A 43 5.08 -12.73 -3.37
CA GLY A 43 4.93 -11.44 -2.68
C GLY A 43 3.49 -11.16 -2.23
N PRO A 44 3.08 -9.87 -2.16
CA PRO A 44 1.73 -9.50 -1.73
C PRO A 44 0.71 -9.86 -2.82
N VAL A 45 -0.31 -10.64 -2.45
CA VAL A 45 -1.35 -11.09 -3.38
C VAL A 45 -2.28 -9.93 -3.75
N ILE A 46 -2.53 -9.75 -5.06
CA ILE A 46 -3.51 -8.78 -5.56
C ILE A 46 -4.91 -9.25 -5.18
N SER A 47 -5.72 -8.37 -4.57
CA SER A 47 -7.11 -8.69 -4.25
C SER A 47 -7.94 -8.87 -5.53
N HIS A 48 -8.39 -10.09 -5.80
CA HIS A 48 -9.33 -10.39 -6.90
C HIS A 48 -10.72 -9.75 -6.70
N ALA A 49 -11.04 -9.25 -5.50
CA ALA A 49 -12.33 -8.63 -5.24
C ALA A 49 -12.46 -7.24 -5.90
N ASN A 50 -11.35 -6.51 -6.01
CA ASN A 50 -11.35 -5.10 -6.38
C ASN A 50 -10.48 -4.79 -7.61
N PHE A 51 -9.75 -5.76 -8.16
CA PHE A 51 -8.93 -5.56 -9.33
C PHE A 51 -9.75 -5.71 -10.62
N PRO A 52 -9.92 -4.66 -11.44
CA PRO A 52 -10.85 -4.64 -12.55
C PRO A 52 -10.24 -5.24 -13.83
N ALA A 53 -9.74 -6.48 -13.78
CA ALA A 53 -9.17 -7.14 -14.95
C ALA A 53 -9.68 -8.58 -15.15
N LYS A 54 -9.56 -9.05 -16.39
CA LYS A 54 -9.82 -10.45 -16.74
C LYS A 54 -8.78 -11.34 -16.05
N CYS A 55 -9.20 -12.51 -15.58
CA CYS A 55 -8.32 -13.48 -14.92
C CYS A 55 -7.12 -13.87 -15.80
N SER A 56 -7.32 -13.96 -17.12
CA SER A 56 -6.31 -14.29 -18.12
C SER A 56 -5.22 -13.22 -18.32
N LEU A 57 -5.36 -12.06 -17.68
CA LEU A 57 -4.31 -11.06 -17.66
C LEU A 57 -3.11 -11.56 -16.84
N CYS A 58 -3.37 -12.17 -15.69
CA CYS A 58 -2.34 -12.65 -14.78
C CYS A 58 -2.19 -14.18 -14.82
N HIS A 59 -3.29 -14.91 -14.90
CA HIS A 59 -3.31 -16.37 -14.74
C HIS A 59 -3.37 -17.12 -16.07
N THR A 60 -2.79 -18.31 -16.11
CA THR A 60 -3.03 -19.28 -17.18
C THR A 60 -4.27 -20.14 -16.89
N THR A 61 -4.73 -20.92 -17.85
CA THR A 61 -5.84 -21.87 -17.64
C THR A 61 -5.40 -23.22 -17.06
N GLN A 62 -4.10 -23.43 -16.83
CA GLN A 62 -3.57 -24.71 -16.35
C GLN A 62 -3.75 -24.86 -14.83
N SER A 63 -3.51 -23.78 -14.07
CA SER A 63 -3.67 -23.73 -12.62
C SER A 63 -3.93 -22.30 -12.16
N TRP A 64 -4.68 -22.16 -11.06
CA TRP A 64 -4.91 -20.87 -10.39
C TRP A 64 -3.63 -20.26 -9.80
N GLN A 65 -2.61 -21.08 -9.55
CA GLN A 65 -1.33 -20.63 -9.00
C GLN A 65 -0.34 -20.23 -10.09
N ASP A 66 -0.62 -20.59 -11.35
CA ASP A 66 0.29 -20.32 -12.47
C ASP A 66 0.02 -18.92 -13.03
N LEU A 67 1.04 -18.08 -12.93
CA LEU A 67 1.06 -16.78 -13.58
C LEU A 67 1.65 -16.88 -14.98
N ARG A 68 1.23 -15.97 -15.85
CA ARG A 68 1.80 -15.81 -17.18
C ARG A 68 3.24 -15.34 -17.07
N GLU A 69 4.16 -16.06 -17.70
CA GLU A 69 5.56 -15.64 -17.81
C GLU A 69 5.71 -14.38 -18.68
N ASP A 70 4.84 -14.22 -19.68
CA ASP A 70 4.77 -13.08 -20.58
C ASP A 70 3.86 -11.96 -20.06
N PHE A 71 3.87 -11.71 -18.75
CA PHE A 71 3.02 -10.70 -18.14
C PHE A 71 3.29 -9.32 -18.73
N HIS A 72 2.41 -8.88 -19.63
CA HIS A 72 2.45 -7.59 -20.28
C HIS A 72 1.04 -7.00 -20.30
N PHE A 73 0.93 -5.74 -19.88
CA PHE A 73 -0.31 -4.98 -19.91
C PHE A 73 -0.02 -3.57 -20.39
N ASP A 74 -0.49 -3.25 -21.59
CA ASP A 74 -0.33 -1.94 -22.19
C ASP A 74 -1.35 -0.97 -21.59
N HIS A 75 -0.94 -0.14 -20.63
CA HIS A 75 -1.82 0.81 -19.96
C HIS A 75 -2.47 1.80 -20.94
N GLU A 76 -1.71 2.27 -21.93
CA GLU A 76 -2.21 3.27 -22.87
C GLU A 76 -3.24 2.63 -23.82
N ALA A 77 -2.92 1.48 -24.40
CA ALA A 77 -3.83 0.81 -25.32
C ALA A 77 -5.12 0.33 -24.62
N GLU A 78 -5.03 -0.14 -23.38
CA GLU A 78 -6.15 -0.75 -22.66
C GLU A 78 -7.00 0.26 -21.87
N THR A 79 -6.40 1.38 -21.42
CA THR A 79 -7.07 2.35 -20.54
C THR A 79 -7.02 3.80 -21.04
N GLY A 80 -6.17 4.11 -22.02
CA GLY A 80 -5.90 5.47 -22.48
C GLY A 80 -5.00 6.28 -21.53
N VAL A 81 -4.44 5.66 -20.49
CA VAL A 81 -3.53 6.30 -19.53
C VAL A 81 -2.10 5.96 -19.88
N THR A 82 -1.34 6.95 -20.33
CA THR A 82 0.10 6.79 -20.54
C THR A 82 0.84 6.84 -19.21
N LEU A 83 1.63 5.82 -18.93
CA LEU A 83 2.62 5.84 -17.85
C LEU A 83 3.97 6.22 -18.44
N ALA A 84 4.62 7.24 -17.86
CA ALA A 84 5.88 7.78 -18.34
C ALA A 84 6.89 7.93 -17.19
N GLY A 85 8.18 7.99 -17.56
CA GLY A 85 9.28 8.06 -16.59
C GLY A 85 9.24 6.89 -15.60
N ALA A 86 9.48 7.21 -14.33
CA ALA A 86 9.47 6.21 -13.25
C ALA A 86 8.10 5.56 -13.03
N HIS A 87 6.99 6.18 -13.46
CA HIS A 87 5.66 5.57 -13.38
C HIS A 87 5.51 4.38 -14.33
N ALA A 88 6.21 4.36 -15.47
CA ALA A 88 6.16 3.26 -16.44
C ALA A 88 6.75 1.96 -15.87
N GLU A 89 7.64 2.06 -14.88
CA GLU A 89 8.28 0.92 -14.22
C GLU A 89 7.57 0.54 -12.89
N ALA A 90 6.49 1.24 -12.54
CA ALA A 90 5.80 1.01 -11.28
C ALA A 90 5.07 -0.35 -11.29
N GLN A 91 5.22 -1.10 -10.19
CA GLN A 91 4.44 -2.32 -9.98
C GLN A 91 2.95 -1.99 -9.87
N CYS A 92 2.07 -2.85 -10.39
CA CYS A 92 0.62 -2.62 -10.47
C CYS A 92 0.00 -2.16 -9.12
N LEU A 93 0.42 -2.79 -8.02
CA LEU A 93 -0.09 -2.51 -6.67
C LEU A 93 0.34 -1.15 -6.10
N ARG A 94 1.30 -0.45 -6.72
CA ARG A 94 1.65 0.92 -6.31
C ARG A 94 0.47 1.87 -6.48
N CYS A 95 -0.37 1.63 -7.48
CA CYS A 95 -1.58 2.40 -7.76
C CYS A 95 -2.85 1.59 -7.48
N HIS A 96 -2.94 0.34 -7.94
CA HIS A 96 -4.10 -0.52 -7.75
C HIS A 96 -4.10 -1.20 -6.37
N ASN A 97 -4.34 -0.41 -5.32
CA ASN A 97 -4.34 -0.84 -3.93
C ASN A 97 -5.68 -0.55 -3.22
N ASP A 98 -5.67 -0.72 -1.91
CA ASP A 98 -6.81 -0.52 -1.01
C ASP A 98 -7.22 0.95 -0.80
N ARG A 99 -6.51 1.91 -1.40
CA ARG A 99 -6.91 3.35 -1.38
C ARG A 99 -8.12 3.65 -2.27
N GLY A 100 -8.62 2.66 -2.99
CA GLY A 100 -9.77 2.78 -3.88
C GLY A 100 -9.39 3.01 -5.34
N PRO A 101 -10.36 3.41 -6.19
CA PRO A 101 -10.13 3.56 -7.63
C PRO A 101 -9.04 4.58 -7.92
N VAL A 102 -8.07 4.21 -8.78
CA VAL A 102 -6.92 5.06 -9.15
C VAL A 102 -7.36 6.45 -9.60
N ALA A 103 -8.43 6.51 -10.40
CA ALA A 103 -9.00 7.75 -10.91
C ALA A 103 -9.39 8.75 -9.80
N GLN A 104 -9.69 8.32 -8.57
CA GLN A 104 -10.10 9.23 -7.50
C GLN A 104 -8.91 9.98 -6.89
N PHE A 105 -7.78 9.29 -6.68
CA PHE A 105 -6.62 9.93 -6.09
C PHE A 105 -5.71 10.57 -7.14
N SER A 106 -5.63 10.02 -8.37
CA SER A 106 -4.83 10.62 -9.44
C SER A 106 -5.35 12.00 -9.89
N GLN A 107 -6.64 12.26 -9.72
CA GLN A 107 -7.25 13.60 -9.94
C GLN A 107 -6.64 14.70 -9.05
N ARG A 108 -6.03 14.34 -7.92
CA ARG A 108 -5.32 15.29 -7.05
C ARG A 108 -3.90 15.60 -7.52
N GLY A 109 -3.50 15.09 -8.70
CA GLY A 109 -2.15 15.25 -9.23
C GLY A 109 -1.11 14.50 -8.39
N CYS A 110 0.10 15.05 -8.31
CA CYS A 110 1.24 14.42 -7.63
C CYS A 110 0.91 14.06 -6.17
N VAL A 111 0.23 14.96 -5.45
CA VAL A 111 -0.16 14.77 -4.04
C VAL A 111 -1.27 13.72 -3.84
N GLY A 112 -1.83 13.20 -4.93
CA GLY A 112 -2.71 12.04 -4.90
C GLY A 112 -2.03 10.78 -4.38
N CYS A 113 -0.73 10.64 -4.66
CA CYS A 113 0.09 9.48 -4.30
C CYS A 113 1.34 9.85 -3.49
N HIS A 114 1.94 11.00 -3.77
CA HIS A 114 3.20 11.43 -3.18
C HIS A 114 2.95 12.39 -2.02
N GLU A 115 3.73 12.24 -0.96
CA GLU A 115 3.71 13.18 0.15
C GLU A 115 4.36 14.52 -0.28
N ASP A 116 3.70 15.63 0.06
CA ASP A 116 4.29 16.95 -0.10
C ASP A 116 5.20 17.28 1.09
N VAL A 117 6.49 17.01 0.91
CA VAL A 117 7.54 17.33 1.90
C VAL A 117 7.72 18.83 2.11
N HIS A 118 7.18 19.67 1.22
CA HIS A 118 7.20 21.13 1.37
C HIS A 118 6.07 21.65 2.24
N GLN A 119 5.10 20.80 2.59
CA GLN A 119 3.96 21.12 3.46
C GLN A 119 3.14 22.30 2.92
N GLY A 120 2.90 22.32 1.61
CA GLY A 120 2.10 23.33 0.91
C GLY A 120 2.81 24.66 0.67
N ARG A 121 4.07 24.84 1.10
CA ARG A 121 4.78 26.12 1.01
C ARG A 121 5.15 26.54 -0.41
N LEU A 122 5.30 25.60 -1.34
CA LEU A 122 5.69 25.85 -2.73
C LEU A 122 4.52 25.72 -3.73
N GLY A 123 3.30 25.53 -3.23
CA GLY A 123 2.12 25.29 -4.08
C GLY A 123 2.06 23.87 -4.65
N ALA A 124 1.17 23.66 -5.63
CA ALA A 124 0.86 22.34 -6.17
C ALA A 124 1.57 22.03 -7.51
N GLU A 125 2.32 22.98 -8.07
CA GLU A 125 3.02 22.81 -9.35
C GLU A 125 4.36 22.09 -9.14
N CYS A 126 4.30 20.80 -8.78
CA CYS A 126 5.49 19.99 -8.52
C CYS A 126 6.43 19.97 -9.73
N LEU A 127 5.88 19.96 -10.94
CA LEU A 127 6.63 19.89 -12.20
C LEU A 127 7.41 21.17 -12.55
N HIS A 128 7.24 22.25 -11.79
CA HIS A 128 8.08 23.45 -11.93
C HIS A 128 9.53 23.16 -11.53
N CYS A 129 9.72 22.32 -10.51
CA CYS A 129 11.03 21.94 -9.99
C CYS A 129 11.38 20.47 -10.22
N HIS A 130 10.39 19.57 -10.22
CA HIS A 130 10.60 18.12 -10.33
C HIS A 130 10.21 17.58 -11.71
N ASP A 131 10.70 16.40 -12.04
CA ASP A 131 10.22 15.63 -13.18
C ASP A 131 9.81 14.22 -12.75
N GLU A 132 8.98 13.57 -13.58
CA GLU A 132 8.55 12.19 -13.35
C GLU A 132 9.61 11.13 -13.69
N GLN A 133 10.77 11.53 -14.22
CA GLN A 133 11.83 10.58 -14.59
C GLN A 133 12.69 10.20 -13.40
N SER A 134 13.11 11.20 -12.61
CA SER A 134 14.04 11.03 -11.50
C SER A 134 13.61 11.71 -10.21
N TRP A 135 12.60 12.58 -10.28
CA TRP A 135 12.15 13.42 -9.17
C TRP A 135 13.23 14.35 -8.59
N ARG A 136 14.40 14.46 -9.23
CA ARG A 136 15.44 15.40 -8.81
C ARG A 136 14.97 16.81 -9.10
N ALA A 137 15.05 17.66 -8.08
CA ALA A 137 14.74 19.07 -8.27
C ALA A 137 15.71 19.69 -9.28
N GLN A 138 15.22 20.57 -10.15
CA GLN A 138 15.96 21.28 -11.17
C GLN A 138 15.76 22.79 -10.97
N GLY A 139 16.68 23.60 -11.47
CA GLY A 139 16.52 25.06 -11.46
C GLY A 139 16.54 25.74 -10.09
N GLN A 140 16.75 25.01 -8.99
CA GLN A 140 16.56 25.53 -7.62
C GLN A 140 17.39 26.80 -7.34
N ILE A 141 18.60 26.89 -7.90
CA ILE A 141 19.45 28.09 -7.78
C ILE A 141 18.87 29.28 -8.56
N ALA A 142 18.34 29.04 -9.76
CA ALA A 142 17.72 30.10 -10.56
C ALA A 142 16.42 30.62 -9.91
N GLU A 143 15.66 29.74 -9.26
CA GLU A 143 14.44 30.12 -8.54
C GLU A 143 14.68 31.12 -7.41
N HIS A 144 15.87 31.16 -6.82
CA HIS A 144 16.18 32.17 -5.80
C HIS A 144 16.03 33.60 -6.32
N ALA A 145 16.23 33.82 -7.63
CA ALA A 145 16.08 35.14 -8.26
C ALA A 145 14.64 35.67 -8.22
N SER A 146 13.64 34.80 -8.08
CA SER A 146 12.22 35.19 -7.95
C SER A 146 11.79 35.42 -6.49
N THR A 147 12.69 35.16 -5.53
CA THR A 147 12.42 35.28 -4.10
C THR A 147 13.01 36.56 -3.50
N ARG A 148 12.86 36.74 -2.18
CA ARG A 148 13.53 37.82 -1.44
C ARG A 148 15.01 37.54 -1.15
N PHE A 149 15.51 36.37 -1.54
CA PHE A 149 16.89 35.92 -1.33
C PHE A 149 17.59 35.57 -2.66
N PRO A 150 17.70 36.51 -3.61
CA PRO A 150 18.48 36.27 -4.83
C PRO A 150 19.93 35.99 -4.49
N LEU A 151 20.46 34.88 -5.03
CA LEU A 151 21.84 34.46 -4.82
C LEU A 151 22.76 35.19 -5.82
N PHE A 152 23.70 35.98 -5.30
CA PHE A 152 24.68 36.70 -6.11
C PHE A 152 26.10 36.22 -5.85
N ALA A 153 26.88 36.10 -6.92
CA ALA A 153 28.29 35.73 -6.90
C ALA A 153 28.56 34.50 -6.01
N ALA A 154 29.42 34.62 -5.01
CA ALA A 154 29.83 33.51 -4.15
C ALA A 154 28.68 32.82 -3.41
N HIS A 155 27.56 33.50 -3.16
CA HIS A 155 26.40 32.88 -2.49
C HIS A 155 25.75 31.79 -3.35
N ALA A 156 25.84 31.86 -4.68
CA ALA A 156 25.31 30.83 -5.57
C ALA A 156 26.16 29.53 -5.57
N ALA A 157 27.35 29.57 -4.99
CA ALA A 157 28.28 28.42 -4.91
C ALA A 157 28.30 27.75 -3.53
N VAL A 158 27.54 28.26 -2.56
CA VAL A 158 27.45 27.69 -1.21
C VAL A 158 26.59 26.42 -1.26
N GLN A 159 26.94 25.40 -0.47
CA GLN A 159 26.13 24.19 -0.39
C GLN A 159 24.74 24.49 0.20
N CYS A 160 23.70 23.87 -0.35
CA CYS A 160 22.29 24.16 -0.06
C CYS A 160 21.98 24.09 1.45
N GLU A 161 22.53 23.10 2.13
CA GLU A 161 22.32 22.82 3.56
C GLU A 161 22.90 23.90 4.49
N ALA A 162 23.82 24.74 4.01
CA ALA A 162 24.35 25.84 4.80
C ALA A 162 23.27 26.89 5.14
N CYS A 163 22.21 26.99 4.33
CA CYS A 163 21.07 27.86 4.58
C CYS A 163 19.77 27.07 4.85
N HIS A 164 19.55 25.97 4.14
CA HIS A 164 18.37 25.11 4.31
C HIS A 164 18.58 24.07 5.43
N THR A 165 18.85 24.56 6.63
CA THR A 165 19.07 23.70 7.81
C THR A 165 17.76 23.00 8.20
N GLY A 166 17.76 21.67 8.24
CA GLY A 166 16.60 20.85 8.59
C GLY A 166 15.84 20.21 7.42
N ILE A 167 16.21 20.53 6.17
CA ILE A 167 15.83 19.69 5.01
C ILE A 167 16.92 18.61 4.92
N GLY A 168 16.66 17.46 5.52
CA GLY A 168 17.65 16.39 5.66
C GLY A 168 18.31 16.04 4.34
N SER A 169 19.63 16.16 4.29
CA SER A 169 20.48 15.55 3.27
C SER A 169 20.30 14.04 3.34
N GLY A 170 19.38 13.47 2.56
CA GLY A 170 19.20 12.03 2.55
C GLY A 170 17.90 11.58 1.92
N ILE A 171 18.01 11.23 0.63
CA ILE A 171 17.02 10.50 -0.17
C ILE A 171 15.81 11.35 -0.60
N ILE A 172 16.00 11.99 -1.76
CA ILE A 172 14.95 12.14 -2.77
C ILE A 172 15.09 10.93 -3.69
#